data_AF-A0A1F8J356-F1
#
_entry.id   AF-A0A1F8J356-F1
#
_cell.length_a   1.000
_cell.length_b   1.000
_cell.length_c   1.000
_cell.angle_alpha   90.00
_cell.angle_beta   90.00
_cell.angle_gamma   90.00
#
_symmetry.space_group_name_H-M   'P 1'
#
loop_
_entity.id
_entity.type
_entity.pdbx_description
1 polymer ?
#
loop_
_entity_poly.entity_id
_entity_poly.type
_entity_poly.pdbx_seq_one_letter_code
_entity_poly.pdbx_strand_id
1 'polypeptide(L)'
;MPRKRKITSKTAIRHNRMAQWRTYHKLQMQADKAWERFRTDVKKNANSDILIRDNNHLRLLLGECNYMARECMRMASKGKRKR
;
A
#
# COMPACT_ATOMS: atom_id res chain seq x y z
N MET A 1 -4.47 -24.10 33.10
CA MET A 1 -3.25 -23.57 32.43
C MET A 1 -3.55 -23.26 30.97
N PRO A 2 -3.37 -22.02 30.48
CA PRO A 2 -3.64 -21.72 29.08
C PRO A 2 -2.51 -22.26 28.21
N ARG A 3 -2.83 -23.20 27.31
CA ARG A 3 -1.89 -23.75 26.32
C ARG A 3 -1.39 -22.63 25.41
N LYS A 4 -0.11 -22.27 25.49
CA LYS A 4 0.56 -21.38 24.53
C LYS A 4 0.40 -22.01 23.13
N ARG A 5 -0.45 -21.42 22.29
CA ARG A 5 -0.65 -21.85 20.90
C ARG A 5 0.67 -21.70 20.14
N LYS A 6 1.30 -22.82 19.75
CA LYS A 6 2.48 -22.81 18.87
C LYS A 6 2.08 -22.17 17.54
N ILE A 7 2.56 -20.95 17.28
CA ILE A 7 2.38 -20.29 15.99
C ILE A 7 3.20 -21.08 14.97
N THR A 8 2.52 -21.82 14.10
CA THR A 8 3.18 -22.55 13.01
C THR A 8 3.61 -21.56 11.92
N SER A 9 4.70 -21.86 11.21
CA SER A 9 5.22 -20.99 10.13
C SER A 9 4.17 -20.64 9.07
N LYS A 10 3.23 -21.56 8.78
CA LYS A 10 2.11 -21.34 7.86
C LYS A 10 1.13 -20.27 8.35
N THR A 11 0.83 -20.25 9.66
CA THR A 11 -0.06 -19.25 10.26
C THR A 11 0.60 -17.86 10.21
N ALA A 12 1.89 -17.76 10.53
CA ALA A 12 2.65 -16.52 10.45
C ALA A 12 2.70 -15.95 9.02
N ILE A 13 2.93 -16.79 8.01
CA ILE A 13 2.92 -16.37 6.59
C ILE A 13 1.55 -15.81 6.18
N ARG A 14 0.45 -16.44 6.60
CA ARG A 14 -0.91 -15.96 6.31
C ARG A 14 -1.18 -14.60 6.96
N HIS A 15 -0.82 -14.43 8.24
CA HIS A 15 -0.96 -13.15 8.93
C HIS A 15 -0.14 -12.04 8.26
N ASN A 16 1.10 -12.34 7.87
CA ASN A 16 1.96 -11.36 7.20
C ASN A 16 1.37 -10.94 5.84
N ARG A 17 0.85 -11.90 5.05
CA ARG A 17 0.17 -11.60 3.78
C ARG A 17 -1.05 -10.69 3.97
N MET A 18 -1.86 -10.96 4.99
CA MET A 18 -3.01 -10.11 5.31
C MET A 18 -2.59 -8.70 5.77
N ALA A 19 -1.51 -8.61 6.56
CA ALA A 19 -0.97 -7.32 7.00
C ALA A 19 -0.48 -6.48 5.79
N GLN A 20 0.29 -7.10 4.89
CA GLN A 20 0.76 -6.44 3.67
C GLN A 20 -0.40 -5.99 2.78
N TRP A 21 -1.42 -6.83 2.60
CA TRP A 21 -2.60 -6.48 1.81
C TRP A 21 -3.38 -5.31 2.41
N ARG A 22 -3.52 -5.26 3.73
CA ARG A 22 -4.12 -4.12 4.43
C ARG A 22 -3.30 -2.85 4.27
N THR A 23 -1.97 -2.94 4.36
CA THR A 23 -1.08 -1.80 4.13
C THR A 23 -1.20 -1.28 2.71
N TYR A 24 -1.24 -2.18 1.71
CA TYR A 24 -1.48 -1.80 0.32
C TYR A 24 -2.78 -1.00 0.14
N HIS A 25 -3.90 -1.49 0.68
CA HIS A 25 -5.17 -0.76 0.59
C HIS A 25 -5.15 0.60 1.30
N LYS A 26 -4.44 0.72 2.42
CA LYS A 26 -4.28 2.01 3.10
C LYS A 26 -3.52 3.01 2.24
N LEU A 27 -2.43 2.58 1.62
CA LEU A 27 -1.66 3.43 0.70
C LEU A 27 -2.48 3.81 -0.54
N GLN A 28 -3.25 2.86 -1.09
CA GLN A 28 -4.14 3.10 -2.21
C GLN A 28 -5.15 4.22 -1.87
N MET A 29 -5.83 4.11 -0.73
CA MET A 29 -6.76 5.15 -0.28
C MET A 29 -6.09 6.52 -0.08
N GLN A 30 -4.84 6.55 0.38
CA GLN A 30 -4.09 7.80 0.53
C GLN A 30 -3.74 8.40 -0.83
N ALA A 31 -3.31 7.58 -1.78
CA ALA A 31 -3.03 8.00 -3.16
C ALA A 31 -4.28 8.55 -3.84
N ASP A 32 -5.43 7.88 -3.68
CA ASP A 32 -6.72 8.32 -4.23
C ASP A 32 -7.12 9.70 -3.68
N LYS A 33 -7.00 9.89 -2.35
CA LYS A 33 -7.26 11.19 -1.70
C LYS A 33 -6.30 12.28 -2.17
N ALA A 34 -5.01 11.96 -2.30
CA ALA A 34 -4.01 12.91 -2.79
C ALA A 34 -4.30 13.31 -4.25
N TRP A 35 -4.76 12.37 -5.07
CA TRP A 35 -5.18 12.64 -6.45
C TRP A 35 -6.41 13.54 -6.51
N GLU A 36 -7.44 13.26 -5.70
CA GLU A 36 -8.64 14.10 -5.63
C GLU A 36 -8.31 15.52 -5.19
N ARG A 37 -7.43 15.67 -4.19
CA ARG A 37 -6.95 16.97 -3.73
C ARG A 37 -6.21 17.71 -4.83
N PHE A 38 -5.21 17.08 -5.45
CA PHE A 38 -4.45 17.69 -6.55
C PHE A 38 -5.37 18.12 -7.69
N ARG A 39 -6.32 17.28 -8.09
CA ARG A 39 -7.31 17.61 -9.13
C ARG A 39 -8.19 18.80 -8.74
N THR A 40 -8.57 18.89 -7.46
CA THR A 40 -9.35 20.01 -6.94
C THR A 40 -8.54 21.30 -6.94
N ASP A 41 -7.28 21.24 -6.53
CA ASP A 41 -6.39 22.40 -6.47
C ASP A 41 -6.03 22.91 -7.87
N VAL A 42 -5.87 22.01 -8.85
CA VAL A 42 -5.76 22.38 -10.28
C VAL A 42 -7.02 23.09 -10.76
N LYS A 43 -8.21 22.57 -10.46
CA LYS A 43 -9.48 23.20 -10.85
C LYS A 43 -9.69 24.58 -10.22
N LYS A 44 -9.15 24.79 -9.03
CA LYS A 44 -9.23 26.06 -8.29
C LYS A 44 -8.13 27.05 -8.67
N ASN A 45 -7.26 26.72 -9.63
CA ASN A 45 -6.08 27.50 -9.98
C ASN A 45 -5.23 27.84 -8.73
N ALA A 46 -5.00 26.84 -7.88
CA ALA A 46 -4.14 26.99 -6.71
C ALA A 46 -2.72 27.45 -7.13
N ASN A 47 -2.02 28.07 -6.19
CA ASN A 47 -0.65 28.53 -6.41
C ASN A 47 0.23 27.37 -6.89
N SER A 48 1.12 27.64 -7.87
CA SER A 48 2.07 26.68 -8.43
C SER A 48 2.87 25.92 -7.37
N ASP A 49 3.25 26.57 -6.26
CA ASP A 49 3.95 25.91 -5.14
C ASP A 49 3.13 24.81 -4.48
N ILE A 50 1.81 25.02 -4.36
CA ILE A 50 0.87 24.03 -3.81
C ILE A 50 0.75 22.85 -4.80
N LEU A 51 0.61 23.14 -6.09
CA LEU A 51 0.51 22.12 -7.12
C LEU A 51 1.77 21.24 -7.20
N ILE A 52 2.96 21.85 -7.11
CA ILE A 52 4.22 21.11 -7.11
C ILE A 52 4.31 20.21 -5.88
N ARG A 53 3.97 20.74 -4.70
CA ARG A 53 3.98 19.97 -3.44
C ARG A 53 3.02 18.79 -3.51
N ASP A 54 1.79 19.00 -3.95
CA ASP A 54 0.76 17.96 -4.02
C ASP A 54 1.08 16.91 -5.08
N ASN A 55 1.63 17.30 -6.23
CA ASN A 55 2.14 16.37 -7.24
C ASN A 55 3.30 15.50 -6.71
N ASN A 56 4.25 16.11 -5.98
CA ASN A 56 5.36 15.36 -5.38
C ASN A 56 4.87 14.37 -4.32
N HIS A 57 3.90 14.79 -3.48
CA HIS A 57 3.28 13.92 -2.50
C HIS A 57 2.54 12.74 -3.15
N LEU A 58 1.77 13.01 -4.21
CA LEU A 58 1.09 11.96 -4.98
C LEU A 58 2.08 10.96 -5.59
N ARG A 59 3.17 11.45 -6.20
CA ARG A 59 4.21 10.58 -6.79
C ARG A 59 4.86 9.67 -5.76
N LEU A 60 5.10 10.18 -4.54
CA LEU A 60 5.63 9.39 -3.44
C LEU A 60 4.68 8.24 -3.08
N LEU A 61 3.40 8.56 -2.85
CA LEU A 61 2.37 7.57 -2.50
C LEU A 61 2.20 6.51 -3.59
N LEU A 62 2.25 6.91 -4.87
CA LEU A 62 2.19 5.97 -6.00
C LEU A 62 3.41 5.04 -6.03
N GLY A 63 4.60 5.55 -5.71
CA GLY A 63 5.81 4.74 -5.57
C GLY A 63 5.69 3.69 -4.47
N GLU A 64 5.21 4.08 -3.29
CA GLU A 64 4.96 3.19 -2.15
C GLU A 64 3.88 2.14 -2.45
N CYS A 65 2.78 2.55 -3.10
CA CYS A 65 1.73 1.66 -3.59
C CYS A 65 2.29 0.61 -4.55
N ASN A 66 3.09 1.03 -5.54
CA ASN A 66 3.69 0.11 -6.51
C ASN A 66 4.66 -0.88 -5.85
N TYR A 67 5.47 -0.41 -4.91
CA TYR A 67 6.34 -1.29 -4.13
C TYR A 67 5.52 -2.36 -3.36
N MET A 68 4.47 -1.94 -2.65
CA MET A 68 3.62 -2.85 -1.89
C MET A 68 2.84 -3.82 -2.77
N ALA A 69 2.39 -3.39 -3.95
CA ALA A 69 1.75 -4.26 -4.93
C ALA A 69 2.71 -5.37 -5.39
N ARG A 70 3.96 -5.00 -5.72
CA ARG A 70 5.00 -5.96 -6.12
C ARG A 70 5.30 -6.97 -5.01
N GLU A 71 5.38 -6.53 -3.75
CA GLU A 71 5.59 -7.47 -2.64
C GLU A 71 4.40 -8.43 -2.43
N CYS A 72 3.18 -7.93 -2.54
CA CYS A 72 1.98 -8.78 -2.50
C CYS A 72 2.02 -9.84 -3.62
N MET A 73 2.39 -9.45 -4.84
CA MET A 73 2.53 -10.37 -5.98
C MET A 73 3.66 -11.38 -5.80
N ARG A 74 4.83 -10.95 -5.31
CA ARG A 74 5.99 -11.81 -5.02
C ARG A 74 5.67 -12.88 -4.00
N MET A 75 4.89 -12.54 -2.97
CA MET A 75 4.44 -13.54 -1.99
C MET A 75 3.42 -14.52 -2.57
N ALA A 76 2.54 -14.07 -3.47
CA ALA A 76 1.60 -14.96 -4.15
C ALA A 76 2.32 -15.97 -5.08
N SER A 77 3.38 -15.54 -5.79
CA SER A 77 4.13 -16.41 -6.70
C SER A 77 5.02 -17.43 -5.98
N LYS A 78 5.62 -17.06 -4.83
CA LYS A 78 6.37 -18.01 -3.98
C LYS A 78 5.53 -19.18 -3.47
N GLY A 79 4.21 -19.00 -3.32
CA GLY A 79 3.29 -20.08 -2.98
C GLY A 79 3.04 -21.08 -4.11
N LYS A 80 3.22 -20.68 -5.38
CA LYS A 80 2.96 -21.53 -6.56
C LYS A 80 4.14 -22.43 -6.93
N ARG A 81 5.37 -22.04 -6.61
CA ARG A 81 6.60 -22.76 -7.01
C ARG A 81 6.96 -23.96 -6.11
N LYS A 82 6.06 -24.34 -5.19
CA LYS A 82 6.23 -25.43 -4.21
C LYS A 82 5.17 -26.53 -4.35
N ARG A 83 4.58 -26.66 -5.53
CA ARG A 83 3.73 -27.79 -5.92
C ARG A 83 4.39 -28.53 -7.07
#